data_AF-A0A388PHB2-F1
#
_entry.id   AF-A0A388PHB2-F1
#
_cell.length_a   1.000
_cell.length_b   1.000
_cell.length_c   1.000
_cell.angle_alpha   90.00
_cell.angle_beta   90.00
_cell.angle_gamma   90.00
#
_symmetry.space_group_name_H-M   'P 1'
#
loop_
_entity.id
_entity.type
_entity.pdbx_description
1 polymer ?
#
loop_
_entity_poly.entity_id
_entity_poly.type
_entity_poly.pdbx_seq_one_letter_code
_entity_poly.pdbx_strand_id
1 'polypeptide(L)' 'MSLDQHRREVDRIDREMLRLLGERLEVARAIGEAKLKSGAPVYAPSVKSRS' A
#
# COMPACT_ATOMS: atom_id res chain seq x y z
N MET A 1 16.80 -24.79 14.29
CA MET A 1 17.13 -24.09 13.02
C MET A 1 18.47 -23.39 13.17
N SER A 2 19.31 -23.36 12.14
CA SER A 2 20.55 -22.57 12.11
C SER A 2 20.27 -21.09 11.84
N LEU A 3 21.25 -20.22 12.07
CA LEU A 3 21.18 -18.78 11.76
C LEU A 3 20.83 -18.55 10.27
N ASP A 4 21.39 -19.36 9.37
CA ASP A 4 21.12 -19.26 7.94
C ASP A 4 19.67 -19.62 7.59
N GLN A 5 19.07 -20.57 8.32
CA GLN A 5 17.66 -20.90 8.13
C GLN A 5 16.75 -19.76 8.55
N HIS A 6 17.10 -19.02 9.62
CA HIS A 6 16.35 -17.83 10.02
C HIS A 6 16.49 -16.70 8.99
N ARG A 7 17.70 -16.48 8.44
CA ARG A 7 17.92 -15.48 7.39
C ARG A 7 17.09 -15.77 6.14
N ARG A 8 17.06 -17.02 5.68
CA ARG A 8 16.22 -17.43 4.54
C ARG A 8 14.73 -17.22 4.80
N GLU A 9 14.30 -17.41 6.03
CA GLU A 9 12.90 -17.19 6.42
C GLU A 9 12.55 -15.70 6.41
N VAL A 10 13.45 -14.84 6.90
CA VAL A 10 13.31 -13.38 6.76
C VAL A 10 13.22 -12.98 5.28
N ASP A 11 14.13 -13.48 4.44
CA ASP A 11 14.09 -13.17 3.00
C ASP A 11 12.79 -13.62 2.32
N ARG A 12 12.22 -14.75 2.79
CA ARG A 12 10.92 -15.26 2.30
C ARG A 12 9.79 -14.32 2.69
N ILE A 13 9.78 -13.87 3.95
CA ILE A 13 8.79 -12.93 4.47
C ILE A 13 8.89 -11.59 3.75
N ASP A 14 10.09 -11.07 3.53
CA ASP A 14 10.31 -9.78 2.86
C ASP A 14 9.78 -9.79 1.43
N ARG A 15 10.05 -10.86 0.67
CA ARG A 15 9.48 -11.03 -0.68
C ARG A 15 7.96 -11.03 -0.68
N GLU A 16 7.35 -11.67 0.30
CA GLU A 16 5.90 -11.72 0.44
C GLU A 16 5.32 -10.35 0.82
N MET A 17 5.98 -9.61 1.71
CA MET A 17 5.59 -8.24 2.05
C MET A 17 5.63 -7.33 0.82
N LEU A 18 6.67 -7.41 -0.01
CA LEU A 18 6.76 -6.63 -1.24
C LEU A 18 5.62 -6.95 -2.22
N ARG A 19 5.28 -8.24 -2.38
CA ARG A 19 4.14 -8.67 -3.21
C ARG A 19 2.83 -8.06 -2.71
N LEU A 20 2.55 -8.22 -1.41
CA LEU A 20 1.33 -7.72 -0.78
C LEU A 20 1.22 -6.18 -0.83
N LEU A 21 2.34 -5.47 -0.70
CA LEU A 21 2.38 -4.02 -0.84
C LEU A 21 2.03 -3.60 -2.28
N GLY A 22 2.53 -4.30 -3.28
CA GLY A 22 2.15 -4.08 -4.69
C GLY A 22 0.66 -4.27 -4.92
N GLU A 23 0.09 -5.37 -4.42
CA GLU A 23 -1.35 -5.65 -4.52
C GLU A 23 -2.19 -4.57 -3.82
N ARG A 24 -1.74 -4.12 -2.65
CA ARG A 24 -2.39 -3.02 -1.91
C ARG A 24 -2.37 -1.72 -2.71
N LEU A 25 -1.28 -1.41 -3.42
CA LEU A 25 -1.19 -0.20 -4.25
C LEU A 25 -2.16 -0.23 -5.42
N GLU A 26 -2.32 -1.38 -6.09
CA GLU A 26 -3.31 -1.52 -7.17
C GLU A 26 -4.74 -1.31 -6.66
N VAL A 27 -5.09 -1.88 -5.51
CA VAL A 27 -6.40 -1.65 -4.88
C VAL A 27 -6.58 -0.17 -4.51
N ALA A 28 -5.57 0.46 -3.92
CA ALA A 28 -5.63 1.88 -3.58
C ALA A 28 -5.81 2.77 -4.82
N ARG A 29 -5.15 2.44 -5.94
CA ARG A 29 -5.32 3.11 -7.24
C ARG A 29 -6.75 2.97 -7.75
N ALA A 30 -7.30 1.75 -7.75
CA ALA A 30 -8.67 1.50 -8.18
C ALA A 30 -9.69 2.28 -7.34
N ILE A 31 -9.49 2.38 -6.02
CA ILE A 31 -10.30 3.22 -5.13
C ILE A 31 -10.23 4.70 -5.53
N GLY A 32 -9.02 5.20 -5.85
CA GLY A 32 -8.82 6.57 -6.33
C GLY A 32 -9.57 6.82 -7.63
N GLU A 33 -9.41 5.97 -8.63
CA GLU A 33 -10.10 6.07 -9.92
C GLU A 33 -11.64 6.04 -9.76
N ALA A 34 -12.16 5.15 -8.92
CA ALA A 34 -13.59 5.07 -8.63
C ALA A 34 -14.13 6.37 -8.00
N LYS A 35 -13.40 6.95 -7.05
CA LYS A 35 -13.76 8.22 -6.41
C LYS A 35 -13.72 9.41 -7.38
N LEU A 36 -12.73 9.49 -8.27
CA LEU A 36 -12.69 10.53 -9.32
C LEU A 36 -13.94 10.46 -10.20
N LYS A 37 -14.31 9.26 -10.64
CA LYS A 37 -15.49 9.04 -11.50
C LYS A 37 -16.80 9.38 -10.80
N SER A 38 -16.88 9.20 -9.48
CA SER A 38 -18.09 9.53 -8.70
C SER A 38 -18.14 11.00 -8.25
N GLY A 39 -17.18 11.84 -8.65
CA GLY A 39 -17.06 13.23 -8.17
C GLY A 39 -16.74 13.34 -6.67
N ALA A 40 -16.35 12.22 -6.03
CA ALA A 40 -15.96 12.21 -4.63
C ALA A 40 -14.48 12.59 -4.54
N PRO A 41 -14.08 13.42 -3.56
CA PRO A 41 -12.68 13.82 -3.43
C PRO A 41 -11.79 12.59 -3.22
N VAL A 42 -10.90 12.33 -4.19
CA VAL A 42 -9.74 11.46 -3.97
C VAL A 42 -8.85 12.19 -3.00
N TYR A 43 -8.89 11.77 -1.73
CA TYR A 43 -8.00 12.21 -0.66
C TYR A 43 -7.54 13.67 -0.81
N ALA A 44 -8.39 14.61 -0.38
CA ALA A 44 -7.88 15.92 0.01
C ALA A 44 -7.24 15.74 1.40
N PRO A 45 -5.90 15.76 1.56
CA PRO A 45 -5.37 16.15 2.87
C PRO A 45 -5.95 17.53 3.08
N SER A 46 -6.88 17.65 4.03
CA SER A 46 -7.64 18.86 4.30
C SER A 46 -6.79 20.09 4.00
N VAL A 47 -7.19 20.87 2.99
CA VAL A 47 -6.62 22.18 2.76
C VAL A 47 -7.01 23.00 3.98
N LYS A 48 -6.25 22.88 5.07
CA LYS A 48 -6.29 23.81 6.18
C LYS A 48 -5.56 25.08 5.71
N SER A 49 -6.10 25.72 4.69
CA SER A 49 -6.07 27.18 4.61
C SER A 49 -7.34 27.64 5.31
N ARG A 50 -7.27 27.74 6.64
CA ARG A 50 -8.28 28.49 7.39
C ARG A 50 -7.53 29.44 8.32
N SER A 51 -7.62 30.70 7.91
CA SER A 51 -7.50 31.95 8.66
C SER A 51 -6.09 32.36 9.07
#